data_AF-K0I9A9-F1
#
_entry.id   AF-K0I9A9-F1
#
_cell.length_a   1.000
_cell.length_b   1.000
_cell.length_c   1.000
_cell.angle_alpha   90.00
_cell.angle_beta   90.00
_cell.angle_gamma   90.00
#
_symmetry.space_group_name_H-M   'P 1'
#
loop_
_entity.id
_entity.type
_entity.pdbx_description
1 polymer ?
#
loop_
_entity_poly.entity_id
_entity_poly.type
_entity_poly.pdbx_seq_one_letter_code
_entity_poly.pdbx_strand_id
1 'polypeptide(L)'
;MGCIARLAKRKPVLFVDDSSESQEAILLFDKSGIEYVKYHIKKFEESCCGELPTTKAPSVFAPDGVFKGMEGVRQYLSEKHDYEKPSESAYW
;
A
#
# COMPACT_ATOMS: atom_id res chain seq x y z
N MET A 1 4.82 -19.58 -28.97
CA MET A 1 3.96 -18.64 -28.22
C MET A 1 4.55 -18.49 -26.82
N GLY A 2 5.16 -17.36 -26.49
CA GLY A 2 5.60 -17.08 -25.13
C GLY A 2 4.44 -16.51 -24.33
N CYS A 3 4.08 -17.13 -23.20
CA CYS A 3 3.14 -16.56 -22.26
C CYS A 3 3.79 -15.31 -21.66
N ILE A 4 3.45 -14.14 -22.21
CA ILE A 4 3.82 -12.85 -21.62
C ILE A 4 2.92 -12.72 -20.39
N ALA A 5 3.40 -13.20 -19.24
CA ALA A 5 2.82 -12.81 -17.97
C ALA A 5 2.92 -11.28 -17.93
N ARG A 6 1.80 -10.57 -18.11
CA ARG A 6 1.73 -9.16 -17.74
C ARG A 6 2.12 -9.15 -16.26
N LEU A 7 3.33 -8.70 -15.96
CA LEU A 7 3.78 -8.43 -14.60
C LEU A 7 2.71 -7.53 -13.99
N ALA A 8 1.83 -8.10 -13.18
CA ALA A 8 0.80 -7.34 -12.50
C ALA A 8 1.58 -6.47 -11.51
N LYS A 9 1.80 -5.20 -11.87
CA LYS A 9 2.40 -4.21 -10.98
C LYS A 9 1.63 -4.27 -9.67
N ARG A 10 2.27 -4.77 -8.62
CA ARG A 10 1.62 -4.93 -7.32
C ARG A 10 1.37 -3.53 -6.78
N LYS A 11 0.10 -3.14 -6.73
CA LYS A 11 -0.30 -1.82 -6.25
C LYS A 11 -0.12 -1.78 -4.74
N PRO A 12 0.49 -0.72 -4.17
CA PRO A 12 0.49 -0.52 -2.73
C PRO A 12 -0.94 -0.32 -2.23
N VAL A 13 -1.19 -0.73 -0.99
CA VAL A 13 -2.43 -0.47 -0.27
C VAL A 13 -2.19 0.67 0.71
N LEU A 14 -2.91 1.77 0.55
CA LEU A 14 -2.92 2.89 1.48
C LEU A 14 -4.07 2.68 2.48
N PHE A 15 -3.72 2.42 3.73
CA PHE A 15 -4.65 2.39 4.85
C PHE A 15 -4.91 3.81 5.34
N VAL A 16 -6.18 4.18 5.38
CA VAL A 16 -6.66 5.51 5.76
C VAL A 16 -7.76 5.42 6.81
N ASP A 17 -7.95 6.54 7.50
CA ASP A 17 -9.04 6.79 8.44
C ASP A 17 -9.65 8.19 8.19
N ASP A 18 -10.53 8.64 9.09
CA ASP A 18 -11.20 9.94 8.99
C ASP A 18 -10.33 11.14 9.44
N SER A 19 -9.10 10.89 9.87
CA SER A 19 -8.15 11.93 10.29
C SER A 19 -7.63 12.78 9.13
N SER A 20 -7.27 14.02 9.44
CA SER A 20 -6.67 14.97 8.49
C SER A 20 -5.37 14.44 7.87
N GLU A 21 -4.56 13.70 8.63
CA GLU A 21 -3.34 13.07 8.13
C GLU A 21 -3.61 12.06 7.01
N SER A 22 -4.69 11.28 7.14
CA SER A 22 -5.12 10.34 6.10
C SER A 22 -5.58 11.05 4.82
N GLN A 23 -6.24 12.21 4.94
CA GLN A 23 -6.58 13.04 3.79
C GLN A 23 -5.32 13.60 3.10
N GLU A 24 -4.31 14.01 3.87
CA GLU A 24 -3.03 14.46 3.31
C GLU A 24 -2.30 13.33 2.57
N ALA A 25 -2.28 12.11 3.15
CA ALA A 25 -1.68 10.95 2.52
C ALA A 25 -2.32 10.63 1.16
N ILE A 26 -3.65 10.69 1.05
CA ILE A 26 -4.39 10.52 -0.21
C ILE A 26 -3.93 11.54 -1.25
N LEU A 27 -3.85 12.82 -0.87
CA LEU A 27 -3.42 13.88 -1.78
C LEU A 27 -1.98 13.69 -2.25
N LEU A 28 -1.10 13.18 -1.39
CA LEU A 28 0.29 12.90 -1.76
C LEU A 28 0.37 11.76 -2.79
N PHE A 29 -0.43 10.71 -2.62
CA PHE A 29 -0.51 9.60 -3.57
C PHE A 29 -1.14 10.01 -4.91
N ASP A 30 -2.21 10.82 -4.89
CA ASP A 30 -2.81 11.36 -6.11
C ASP A 30 -1.82 12.25 -6.89
N LYS A 31 -0.97 13.01 -6.18
CA LYS A 31 0.09 13.83 -6.80
C LYS A 31 1.27 13.03 -7.32
N SER A 32 1.57 11.86 -6.73
CA SER A 32 2.73 11.05 -7.14
C SER A 32 2.49 10.26 -8.43
N GLY A 33 1.23 10.11 -8.85
CA GLY A 33 0.85 9.33 -10.03
C GLY A 33 1.03 7.81 -9.86
N ILE A 34 1.24 7.35 -8.62
CA ILE A 34 1.34 5.94 -8.27
C ILE A 34 -0.07 5.36 -8.16
N GLU A 35 -0.38 4.31 -8.90
CA GLU A 35 -1.65 3.60 -8.73
C GLU A 35 -1.66 2.83 -7.40
N TYR A 36 -2.59 3.17 -6.50
CA TYR A 36 -2.72 2.56 -5.18
C TYR A 36 -4.14 2.05 -4.92
N VAL A 37 -4.28 1.16 -3.96
CA VAL A 37 -5.58 0.71 -3.44
C VAL A 37 -5.84 1.43 -2.13
N LYS A 38 -6.92 2.21 -2.05
CA LYS A 38 -7.34 2.86 -0.81
C LYS A 38 -8.15 1.90 0.05
N TYR A 39 -7.76 1.71 1.30
CA TYR A 39 -8.48 0.89 2.27
C TYR A 39 -8.77 1.67 3.55
N HIS A 40 -10.03 1.70 3.97
CA HIS A 40 -10.41 2.40 5.20
C HIS A 40 -10.33 1.45 6.40
N ILE A 41 -9.61 1.82 7.46
CA ILE A 41 -9.35 0.91 8.60
C ILE A 41 -10.62 0.49 9.35
N LYS A 42 -11.69 1.31 9.35
CA LYS A 42 -13.01 0.91 9.90
C LYS A 42 -13.60 -0.34 9.23
N LYS A 43 -13.29 -0.60 7.95
CA LYS A 43 -13.73 -1.82 7.26
C LYS A 43 -12.98 -3.07 7.70
N PHE A 44 -11.87 -2.91 8.43
CA PHE A 44 -11.10 -4.02 8.97
C PHE A 44 -11.80 -4.65 10.18
N GLU A 45 -12.50 -3.83 10.99
CA GLU A 45 -13.29 -4.30 12.14
C GLU A 45 -14.43 -5.25 11.72
N GLU A 46 -14.98 -5.07 10.52
CA GLU A 46 -16.10 -5.87 10.03
C GLU A 46 -15.70 -7.18 9.32
N SER A 47 -14.45 -7.32 8.85
CA SER A 47 -14.14 -8.31 7.80
C SER A 47 -13.01 -9.30 8.07
N CYS A 48 -12.18 -9.18 9.11
CA CYS A 48 -11.08 -10.15 9.26
C CYS A 48 -10.65 -10.36 10.72
N CYS A 49 -10.63 -11.64 11.11
CA CYS A 49 -9.86 -12.25 12.20
C CYS A 49 -9.68 -11.39 13.46
N GLY A 50 -10.38 -11.75 14.54
CA GLY A 50 -10.30 -11.10 15.85
C GLY A 50 -8.87 -10.72 16.23
N GLU A 51 -8.71 -9.45 16.60
CA GLU A 51 -7.49 -8.76 17.01
C GLU A 51 -6.40 -8.55 15.95
N LEU A 52 -6.51 -7.46 15.18
CA LEU A 52 -5.32 -6.72 14.73
C LEU A 52 -5.50 -5.19 14.90
N PRO A 53 -5.24 -4.62 16.11
CA PRO A 53 -5.33 -3.19 16.34
C PRO A 53 -3.97 -2.48 16.30
N THR A 54 -3.01 -2.91 15.48
CA THR A 54 -1.66 -2.29 15.49
C THR A 54 -1.33 -1.47 14.24
N THR A 55 -2.12 -1.55 13.17
CA THR A 55 -1.91 -0.72 11.98
C THR A 55 -2.60 0.63 12.18
N LYS A 56 -1.84 1.61 12.72
CA LYS A 56 -2.28 3.01 12.78
C LYS A 56 -2.35 3.61 11.37
N ALA A 57 -3.46 4.25 11.02
CA ALA A 57 -3.53 5.06 9.80
C ALA A 57 -2.83 6.43 10.01
N PRO A 58 -2.31 7.06 8.96
CA PRO A 58 -2.13 6.50 7.61
C PRO A 58 -0.98 5.49 7.58
N SER A 59 -1.11 4.43 6.79
CA SER A 59 -0.03 3.44 6.58
C SER A 59 -0.04 2.91 5.15
N VAL A 60 1.13 2.61 4.58
CA VAL A 60 1.26 2.01 3.25
C VAL A 60 1.74 0.57 3.39
N PHE A 61 1.03 -0.36 2.75
CA PHE A 61 1.46 -1.75 2.62
C PHE A 61 1.82 -2.02 1.17
N ALA A 62 3.09 -2.28 0.93
CA ALA A 62 3.65 -2.52 -0.40
C ALA A 62 4.45 -3.83 -0.40
N PRO A 63 4.80 -4.36 -1.59
CA PRO A 63 5.70 -5.52 -1.69
C PRO A 63 7.03 -5.33 -0.95
N ASP A 64 7.50 -4.08 -0.86
CA ASP A 64 8.75 -3.69 -0.20
C ASP A 64 8.65 -3.71 1.34
N GLY A 65 7.43 -3.63 1.90
CA GLY A 65 7.24 -3.60 3.34
C GLY A 65 6.03 -2.78 3.80
N VAL A 66 5.98 -2.53 5.11
CA VAL A 66 4.91 -1.74 5.77
C VAL A 66 5.48 -0.43 6.27
N PHE A 67 4.95 0.67 5.76
CA PHE A 67 5.37 2.03 6.09
C PHE A 67 4.29 2.68 6.95
N LYS A 68 4.62 3.04 8.18
CA LYS A 68 3.64 3.50 9.18
C LYS A 68 3.69 5.02 9.34
N GLY A 69 2.52 5.64 9.49
CA GLY A 69 2.36 7.08 9.68
C GLY A 69 2.69 7.90 8.43
N MET A 70 2.54 9.23 8.56
CA MET A 70 2.84 10.16 7.47
C MET A 70 4.31 10.19 7.06
N GLU A 71 5.24 9.88 7.98
CA GLU A 71 6.66 9.72 7.64
C GLU A 71 6.87 8.50 6.73
N GLY A 72 6.22 7.37 7.05
CA GLY A 72 6.25 6.18 6.20
C GLY A 72 5.66 6.42 4.82
N VAL A 73 4.54 7.14 4.73
CA VAL A 73 3.94 7.55 3.45
C VAL A 73 4.93 8.36 2.63
N ARG A 74 5.58 9.38 3.23
CA ARG A 74 6.57 10.22 2.54
C ARG A 74 7.80 9.43 2.12
N GLN A 75 8.25 8.49 2.95
CA GLN A 75 9.38 7.62 2.63
C GLN A 75 9.06 6.77 1.40
N TYR A 76 7.92 6.08 1.42
CA TYR A 76 7.45 5.27 0.29
C TYR A 76 7.34 6.09 -1.01
N LEU A 77 6.79 7.30 -0.94
CA LEU A 77 6.68 8.16 -2.13
C LEU A 77 8.02 8.71 -2.64
N SER A 78 9.04 8.75 -1.79
CA SER A 78 10.39 9.21 -2.15
C SER A 78 11.24 8.10 -2.76
N GLU A 79 10.93 6.85 -2.45
CA GLU A 79 11.64 5.68 -2.94
C GLU A 79 11.17 5.33 -4.37
N LYS A 80 12.13 5.00 -5.25
CA LYS A 80 11.79 4.46 -6.56
C LYS A 80 11.48 2.98 -6.43
N HIS A 81 10.19 2.66 -6.41
CA HIS A 81 9.75 1.28 -6.38
C HIS A 81 9.74 0.67 -7.78
N ASP A 82 10.80 -0.10 -8.08
CA ASP A 82 10.92 -0.88 -9.31
C ASP A 82 10.12 -2.18 -9.20
N TYR A 83 8.80 -2.09 -9.43
CA TYR A 83 7.91 -3.26 -9.48
C TYR A 83 8.11 -4.13 -10.74
N GLU A 84 9.18 -3.90 -11.51
CA GLU A 84 9.47 -4.59 -12.77
C GLU A 84 10.24 -5.89 -12.57
N LYS A 85 10.82 -6.13 -11.38
CA LYS A 85 11.48 -7.41 -11.10
C LYS A 85 10.48 -8.48 -10.67
N PRO A 86 10.31 -9.57 -11.45
CA PRO A 86 9.59 -10.74 -10.96
C PRO A 86 10.27 -11.24 -9.69
N SER A 87 9.49 -11.41 -8.62
CA SER A 87 9.93 -12.21 -7.48
C SER A 87 10.09 -13.64 -7.97
N GLU A 88 11.34 -14.11 -8.10
CA GLU A 88 11.69 -15.47 -8.57
C GLU A 88 11.40 -16.57 -7.54
N SER A 89 10.57 -16.30 -6.53
CA SER A 89 10.38 -17.17 -5.38
C SER A 89 8.95 -17.14 -4.86
N ALA A 90 8.04 -17.73 -5.64
CA ALA A 90 6.77 -18.22 -5.10
C ALA A 90 6.33 -19.45 -5.92
N TYR A 91 6.99 -20.58 -5.71
CA TYR A 91 6.36 -21.88 -5.93
C TYR A 91 5.41 -22.11 -4.76
N TRP A 92 4.12 -22.16 -5.02
CA TRP A 92 3.09 -22.72 -4.14
C TRP A 92 2.41 -23.86 -4.90
#